data_AF-A0A2N9NI47-F1
#
_entry.id   AF-A0A2N9NI47-F1
#
_cell.length_a   1.000
_cell.length_b   1.000
_cell.length_c   1.000
_cell.angle_alpha   90.00
_cell.angle_beta   90.00
_cell.angle_gamma   90.00
#
_symmetry.space_group_name_H-M   'P 1'
#
loop_
_entity.id
_entity.type
_entity.pdbx_description
1 polymer ?
#
loop_
_entity_poly.entity_id
_entity_poly.type
_entity_poly.pdbx_seq_one_letter_code
_entity_poly.pdbx_strand_id
1 'polypeptide(L)'
;MEYFKLVAALLTLAGSLAHAEALGTDFSYQGHLSAGGVPANGNYDLTFALFNTNTGGSQVGSPLTNAATPVSNGLFGVTLDFGSGVFTGSNLWLQIGVRTNGATVAFTVLSPRQAMLAVPYALYALTPAGPPGSAQDREGERDVWGREGGGRHAL
;
A
#
# COMPACT_ATOMS: atom_id res chain seq x y z
N MET A 1 12.99 -12.67 53.13
CA MET A 1 13.67 -11.63 52.33
C MET A 1 13.98 -12.16 50.92
N GLU A 2 12.99 -12.73 50.22
CA GLU A 2 13.19 -13.41 48.93
C GLU A 2 12.26 -12.87 47.82
N TYR A 3 11.32 -11.97 48.14
CA TYR A 3 10.39 -11.38 47.17
C TYR A 3 11.02 -10.30 46.27
N PHE A 4 12.17 -9.74 46.68
CA PHE A 4 12.79 -8.60 46.00
C PHE A 4 13.49 -9.00 44.68
N LYS A 5 13.78 -10.30 44.49
CA LYS A 5 14.42 -10.80 43.25
C LYS A 5 13.43 -11.02 42.11
N LEU A 6 12.13 -11.16 42.41
CA LEU A 6 11.10 -11.39 41.39
C LEU A 6 10.66 -10.10 40.69
N VAL A 7 10.73 -8.96 41.38
CA VAL A 7 10.40 -7.66 40.78
C VAL A 7 11.44 -7.24 39.73
N ALA A 8 12.70 -7.60 39.93
CA ALA A 8 13.77 -7.32 38.97
C ALA A 8 13.67 -8.16 37.68
N ALA A 9 13.08 -9.36 37.75
CA ALA A 9 12.93 -10.26 36.59
C ALA A 9 11.74 -9.88 35.70
N LEU A 10 10.77 -9.11 36.20
CA LEU A 10 9.58 -8.71 35.44
C LEU A 10 9.77 -7.39 34.66
N LEU A 11 10.89 -6.68 34.88
CA LEU A 11 11.17 -5.38 34.26
C LEU A 11 12.10 -5.44 33.03
N THR A 12 12.54 -6.63 32.60
CA THR A 12 13.41 -6.79 31.42
C THR A 12 12.65 -7.19 30.15
N LEU A 13 11.33 -7.37 30.23
CA LEU A 13 10.47 -7.72 29.08
C LEU A 13 9.81 -6.49 28.45
N ALA A 14 10.49 -5.34 28.44
CA ALA A 14 9.99 -4.12 27.80
C ALA A 14 11.04 -3.62 26.80
N GLY A 15 10.97 -4.10 25.55
CA GLY A 15 11.80 -3.51 24.50
C GLY A 15 12.14 -4.39 23.31
N SER A 16 11.30 -5.32 22.87
CA SER A 16 11.34 -5.67 21.46
C SER A 16 10.75 -4.49 20.68
N LEU A 17 11.59 -3.54 20.26
CA LEU A 17 11.23 -2.62 19.19
C LEU A 17 10.85 -3.50 18.01
N ALA A 18 9.56 -3.58 17.71
CA ALA A 18 9.10 -4.16 16.47
C ALA A 18 9.69 -3.28 15.35
N HIS A 19 10.75 -3.74 14.71
CA HIS A 19 11.18 -3.18 13.45
C HIS A 19 10.05 -3.43 12.45
N ALA A 20 9.32 -2.38 12.11
CA ALA A 20 8.50 -2.37 10.92
C ALA A 20 9.48 -2.37 9.73
N GLU A 21 9.76 -3.54 9.17
CA GLU A 21 10.44 -3.60 7.88
C GLU A 21 9.51 -2.97 6.84
N ALA A 22 10.05 -2.07 6.04
CA ALA A 22 9.32 -1.55 4.89
C ALA A 22 9.01 -2.73 3.97
N LEU A 23 7.72 -3.08 3.85
CA LEU A 23 7.28 -3.98 2.80
C LEU A 23 7.73 -3.36 1.46
N GLY A 24 8.32 -4.17 0.59
CA GLY A 24 8.71 -3.74 -0.76
C GLY A 24 7.56 -3.05 -1.49
N THR A 25 7.90 -2.21 -2.45
CA THR A 25 6.90 -1.53 -3.31
C THR A 25 6.45 -2.39 -4.49
N ASP A 26 6.99 -3.60 -4.57
CA ASP A 26 6.71 -4.58 -5.59
C ASP A 26 5.46 -5.42 -5.26
N PHE A 27 4.80 -5.90 -6.32
CA PHE A 27 3.69 -6.83 -6.20
C PHE A 27 3.68 -7.82 -7.35
N SER A 28 3.14 -9.01 -7.10
CA SER A 28 2.91 -10.01 -8.13
C SER A 28 1.66 -9.68 -8.95
N TYR A 29 1.76 -9.80 -10.26
CA TYR A 29 0.66 -9.63 -11.20
C TYR A 29 0.55 -10.87 -12.09
N GLN A 30 -0.66 -11.44 -12.18
CA GLN A 30 -0.98 -12.53 -13.10
C GLN A 30 -1.95 -12.03 -14.17
N GLY A 31 -1.64 -12.35 -15.43
CA GLY A 31 -2.47 -11.98 -16.56
C GLY A 31 -2.69 -13.15 -17.51
N HIS A 32 -3.70 -13.01 -18.37
CA HIS A 32 -4.00 -13.95 -19.44
C HIS A 32 -3.85 -13.27 -20.81
N LEU A 33 -3.01 -13.83 -21.67
CA LEU A 33 -2.73 -13.37 -23.02
C LEU A 33 -3.40 -14.28 -24.05
N SER A 34 -4.12 -13.67 -24.98
CA SER A 34 -4.65 -14.34 -26.17
C SER A 34 -4.01 -13.74 -27.43
N ALA A 35 -3.72 -14.59 -28.40
CA ALA A 35 -3.29 -14.20 -29.74
C ALA A 35 -4.23 -14.82 -30.77
N GLY A 36 -4.92 -14.00 -31.56
CA GLY A 36 -5.87 -14.50 -32.57
C GLY A 36 -7.06 -15.30 -31.99
N GLY A 37 -7.48 -15.01 -30.74
CA GLY A 37 -8.60 -15.69 -30.09
C GLY A 37 -8.26 -16.99 -29.39
N VAL A 38 -7.01 -17.46 -29.45
CA VAL A 38 -6.52 -18.63 -28.71
C VAL A 38 -5.55 -18.22 -27.60
N PRO A 39 -5.40 -19.00 -26.51
CA PRO A 39 -4.40 -18.73 -25.48
C PRO A 39 -2.98 -18.73 -26.06
N ALA A 40 -2.21 -17.70 -25.74
CA ALA A 40 -0.84 -17.56 -26.23
C ALA A 40 0.12 -18.53 -25.52
N ASN A 41 1.18 -18.93 -26.21
CA ASN A 41 2.27 -19.74 -25.66
C ASN A 41 3.62 -19.19 -26.13
N GLY A 42 4.67 -19.36 -25.32
CA GLY A 42 6.04 -18.94 -25.61
C GLY A 42 6.48 -17.71 -24.81
N ASN A 43 7.58 -17.09 -25.19
CA ASN A 43 8.14 -15.94 -24.49
C ASN A 43 7.72 -14.63 -25.17
N TYR A 44 7.34 -13.65 -24.35
CA TYR A 44 6.89 -12.33 -24.80
C TYR A 44 7.62 -11.24 -24.03
N ASP A 45 7.89 -10.12 -24.71
CA ASP A 45 8.26 -8.91 -23.99
C ASP A 45 6.96 -8.20 -23.60
N LEU A 46 6.83 -7.89 -22.31
CA LEU A 46 5.66 -7.23 -21.74
C LEU A 46 6.06 -5.86 -21.20
N THR A 47 5.28 -4.83 -21.51
CA THR A 47 5.41 -3.51 -20.90
C THR A 47 4.21 -3.18 -20.05
N PHE A 48 4.44 -2.52 -18.93
CA PHE A 48 3.40 -2.13 -17.98
C PHE A 48 3.51 -0.64 -17.69
N ALA A 49 2.41 0.09 -17.82
CA ALA A 49 2.35 1.51 -17.54
C ALA A 49 1.05 1.85 -16.80
N LEU A 50 1.14 2.76 -15.84
CA LEU A 50 -0.01 3.20 -15.06
C LEU A 50 -0.59 4.47 -15.64
N PHE A 51 -1.90 4.60 -15.64
CA PHE A 51 -2.61 5.78 -16.11
C PHE A 51 -3.68 6.22 -15.12
N ASN A 52 -3.93 7.53 -15.12
CA ASN A 52 -4.99 8.15 -14.31
C ASN A 52 -6.39 8.04 -14.93
N THR A 53 -6.54 7.46 -16.13
CA THR A 53 -7.81 7.25 -16.87
C THR A 53 -7.85 5.85 -17.54
N ASN A 54 -9.05 5.24 -17.67
CA ASN A 54 -9.21 3.95 -18.37
C ASN A 54 -8.84 4.07 -19.86
N THR A 55 -9.12 5.24 -20.43
CA THR A 55 -8.82 5.59 -21.82
C THR A 55 -8.29 7.01 -21.86
N GLY A 56 -7.24 7.24 -22.65
CA GLY A 56 -6.57 8.54 -22.72
C GLY A 56 -5.78 8.88 -21.45
N GLY A 57 -5.89 10.15 -21.02
CA GLY A 57 -5.26 10.73 -19.84
C GLY A 57 -3.74 10.68 -19.83
N SER A 58 -3.17 10.68 -18.63
CA SER A 58 -1.74 10.82 -18.41
C SER A 58 -1.17 9.61 -17.69
N GLN A 59 0.03 9.23 -18.09
CA GLN A 59 0.78 8.18 -17.43
C GLN A 59 1.22 8.64 -16.03
N VAL A 60 1.23 7.71 -15.08
CA VAL A 60 1.68 7.91 -13.70
C VAL A 60 2.93 7.04 -13.49
N GLY A 61 4.06 7.67 -13.14
CA GLY A 61 5.33 6.99 -12.96
C GLY A 61 5.96 6.48 -14.27
N SER A 62 7.09 5.79 -14.13
CA SER A 62 7.84 5.20 -15.25
C SER A 62 7.23 3.85 -15.68
N PRO A 63 7.28 3.49 -16.97
CA PRO A 63 6.82 2.18 -17.41
C PRO A 63 7.85 1.11 -17.05
N LEU A 64 7.36 -0.12 -16.85
CA LEU A 64 8.18 -1.30 -16.61
C LEU A 64 8.23 -2.17 -17.86
N THR A 65 9.36 -2.85 -18.08
CA THR A 65 9.53 -3.82 -19.17
C THR A 65 10.03 -5.14 -18.61
N ASN A 66 9.27 -6.21 -18.83
CA ASN A 66 9.63 -7.58 -18.49
C ASN A 66 9.88 -8.34 -19.80
N ALA A 67 11.15 -8.44 -20.19
CA ALA A 67 11.56 -9.13 -21.41
C ALA A 67 11.52 -10.65 -21.24
N ALA A 68 11.27 -11.37 -22.34
CA ALA A 68 11.26 -12.83 -22.39
C ALA A 68 10.37 -13.51 -21.33
N THR A 69 9.25 -12.88 -20.94
CA THR A 69 8.30 -13.43 -19.96
C THR A 69 7.66 -14.71 -20.51
N PRO A 70 7.74 -15.85 -19.80
CA PRO A 70 7.11 -17.08 -20.24
C PRO A 70 5.59 -16.99 -20.11
N VAL A 71 4.89 -17.36 -21.17
CA VAL A 71 3.43 -17.47 -21.24
C VAL A 71 3.09 -18.92 -21.55
N SER A 72 2.23 -19.54 -20.75
CA SER A 72 1.78 -20.92 -20.92
C SER A 72 0.27 -20.99 -20.80
N ASN A 73 -0.39 -21.53 -21.83
CA ASN A 73 -1.84 -21.56 -21.95
C ASN A 73 -2.48 -20.18 -21.64
N GLY A 74 -1.88 -19.14 -22.20
CA GLY A 74 -2.25 -17.74 -21.98
C GLY A 74 -1.82 -17.16 -20.63
N LEU A 75 -1.54 -17.96 -19.62
CA LEU A 75 -1.19 -17.45 -18.28
C LEU A 75 0.26 -16.97 -18.21
N PHE A 76 0.48 -15.82 -17.58
CA PHE A 76 1.79 -15.34 -17.17
C PHE A 76 1.74 -14.74 -15.76
N GLY A 77 2.89 -14.72 -15.09
CA GLY A 77 3.08 -14.05 -13.82
C GLY A 77 4.34 -13.18 -13.88
N VAL A 78 4.26 -11.97 -13.35
CA VAL A 78 5.39 -11.02 -13.27
C VAL A 78 5.39 -10.32 -11.92
N THR A 79 6.54 -9.85 -11.50
CA THR A 79 6.66 -8.89 -10.39
C THR A 79 6.75 -7.49 -10.98
N LEU A 80 5.93 -6.58 -10.47
CA LEU A 80 5.86 -5.19 -10.88
C LEU A 80 6.22 -4.30 -9.70
N ASP A 81 7.17 -3.39 -9.90
CA ASP A 81 7.55 -2.38 -8.92
C ASP A 81 7.55 -1.00 -9.58
N PHE A 82 6.52 -0.21 -9.29
CA PHE A 82 6.43 1.17 -9.78
C PHE A 82 7.08 2.17 -8.81
N GLY A 83 7.68 1.69 -7.72
CA GLY A 83 8.27 2.49 -6.66
C GLY A 83 7.25 3.04 -5.67
N SER A 84 7.76 3.68 -4.63
CA SER A 84 6.95 4.34 -3.61
C SER A 84 6.29 5.61 -4.17
N GLY A 85 5.14 5.99 -3.60
CA GLY A 85 4.46 7.25 -3.93
C GLY A 85 3.63 7.23 -5.22
N VAL A 86 3.59 6.12 -5.96
CA VAL A 86 2.66 5.96 -7.09
C VAL A 86 1.26 5.58 -6.60
N PHE A 87 1.17 4.68 -5.62
CA PHE A 87 -0.09 4.24 -5.02
C PHE A 87 -0.50 5.13 -3.85
N THR A 88 -1.12 6.27 -4.16
CA THR A 88 -1.54 7.29 -3.16
C THR A 88 -3.03 7.29 -2.84
N GLY A 89 -3.77 6.30 -3.34
CA GLY A 89 -5.23 6.22 -3.18
C GLY A 89 -6.04 6.73 -4.36
N SER A 90 -5.37 7.28 -5.37
CA SER A 90 -6.01 7.61 -6.64
C SER A 90 -6.32 6.35 -7.45
N ASN A 91 -7.39 6.37 -8.23
CA ASN A 91 -7.67 5.31 -9.18
C ASN A 91 -6.57 5.24 -10.24
N LEU A 92 -5.99 4.05 -10.41
CA LEU A 92 -4.98 3.79 -11.42
C LEU A 92 -5.46 2.71 -12.38
N TRP A 93 -4.99 2.79 -13.60
CA TRP A 93 -5.30 1.86 -14.68
C TRP A 93 -4.02 1.32 -15.30
N LEU A 94 -3.85 0.00 -15.24
CA LEU A 94 -2.73 -0.73 -15.83
C LEU A 94 -2.94 -0.91 -17.33
N GLN A 95 -2.07 -0.32 -18.11
CA GLN A 95 -1.91 -0.59 -19.53
C GLN A 95 -0.85 -1.66 -19.73
N ILE A 96 -1.16 -2.66 -20.55
CA ILE A 96 -0.24 -3.74 -20.91
C ILE A 96 0.06 -3.63 -22.39
N GLY A 97 1.35 -3.61 -22.72
CA GLY A 97 1.84 -3.72 -24.09
C GLY A 97 2.54 -5.05 -24.28
N VAL A 98 2.36 -5.68 -25.43
CA VAL A 98 2.90 -7.01 -25.74
C VAL A 98 3.58 -7.00 -27.10
N ARG A 99 4.72 -7.69 -27.19
CA ARG A 99 5.28 -8.14 -28.46
C ARG A 99 5.95 -9.50 -28.29
N THR A 100 6.08 -10.23 -29.39
CA THR A 100 6.85 -11.48 -29.41
C THR A 100 8.31 -11.22 -29.08
N ASN A 101 8.95 -12.16 -28.37
CA ASN A 101 10.28 -11.96 -27.81
C ASN A 101 11.33 -11.59 -28.87
N GLY A 102 12.11 -10.54 -28.60
CA GLY A 102 13.19 -10.10 -29.48
C GLY A 102 12.73 -9.36 -30.75
N ALA A 103 11.42 -9.20 -30.93
CA ALA A 103 10.91 -8.40 -32.04
C ALA A 103 11.26 -6.92 -31.83
N THR A 104 11.74 -6.27 -32.90
CA THR A 104 12.06 -4.82 -32.88
C THR A 104 10.85 -3.94 -33.15
N VAL A 105 9.69 -4.55 -33.40
CA VAL A 105 8.42 -3.84 -33.60
C VAL A 105 7.94 -3.17 -32.31
N ALA A 106 7.07 -2.17 -32.48
CA ALA A 106 6.40 -1.51 -31.38
C ALA A 106 5.50 -2.48 -30.60
N PHE A 107 5.32 -2.22 -29.30
CA PHE A 107 4.41 -3.00 -28.46
C PHE A 107 2.96 -2.80 -28.90
N THR A 108 2.22 -3.90 -28.98
CA THR A 108 0.77 -3.87 -29.18
C THR A 108 0.10 -3.64 -27.84
N VAL A 109 -0.64 -2.55 -27.70
CA VAL A 109 -1.35 -2.22 -26.46
C VAL A 109 -2.64 -3.04 -26.36
N LEU A 110 -2.78 -3.75 -25.24
CA LEU A 110 -3.99 -4.49 -24.90
C LEU A 110 -5.03 -3.51 -24.33
N SER A 111 -6.25 -3.61 -24.85
CA SER A 111 -7.42 -2.82 -24.39
C SER A 111 -8.55 -3.75 -23.96
N PRO A 112 -9.37 -3.36 -22.96
CA PRO A 112 -9.25 -2.12 -22.16
C PRO A 112 -8.12 -2.20 -21.12
N ARG A 113 -7.74 -1.04 -20.55
CA ARG A 113 -6.84 -1.01 -19.39
C ARG A 113 -7.50 -1.68 -18.19
N GLN A 114 -6.68 -2.25 -17.32
CA GLN A 114 -7.19 -2.94 -16.13
C GLN A 114 -7.18 -2.00 -14.93
N ALA A 115 -8.28 -1.93 -14.21
CA ALA A 115 -8.34 -1.12 -12.99
C ALA A 115 -7.41 -1.73 -11.91
N MET A 116 -6.49 -0.92 -11.42
CA MET A 116 -5.71 -1.22 -10.23
C MET A 116 -6.44 -0.64 -9.04
N LEU A 117 -7.29 -1.46 -8.44
CA LEU A 117 -7.89 -1.13 -7.15
C LEU A 117 -6.77 -1.18 -6.11
N ALA A 118 -6.56 -0.06 -5.41
CA ALA A 118 -5.62 -0.06 -4.29
C ALA A 118 -6.02 -1.16 -3.30
N VAL A 119 -5.14 -2.14 -3.09
CA VAL A 119 -5.27 -3.09 -1.98
C VAL A 119 -5.27 -2.25 -0.70
N PRO A 120 -6.16 -2.52 0.29
CA PRO A 120 -6.26 -1.72 1.50
C PRO A 120 -4.90 -1.58 2.18
N TYR A 121 -4.57 -0.32 2.47
CA TYR A 121 -3.27 0.18 2.89
C TYR A 121 -2.62 -0.57 4.07
N ALA A 122 -1.42 -1.12 3.83
CA ALA A 122 -0.43 -1.37 4.88
C ALA A 122 0.77 -0.38 4.83
N LEU A 123 0.83 0.52 3.83
CA LEU A 123 1.93 1.50 3.72
C LEU A 123 1.86 2.64 4.74
N TYR A 124 0.68 2.95 5.30
CA TYR A 124 0.55 4.03 6.30
C TYR A 124 1.11 3.66 7.69
N ALA A 125 1.50 2.41 7.92
CA ALA A 125 2.18 2.02 9.17
C ALA A 125 3.68 2.42 9.20
N LEU A 126 4.23 2.94 8.09
CA LEU A 126 5.65 3.31 7.98
C LEU A 126 5.95 4.78 8.36
N THR A 127 4.97 5.54 8.86
CA THR A 127 5.24 6.88 9.42
C THR A 127 5.28 6.82 10.96
N PRO A 128 6.42 7.12 11.62
CA PRO A 128 6.58 6.98 13.07
C PRO A 128 5.61 7.79 13.94
N ALA A 129 4.88 8.76 13.38
CA ALA A 129 4.06 9.72 14.14
C ALA A 129 2.60 9.30 14.33
N GLY A 130 2.08 8.31 13.60
CA GLY A 130 0.64 8.03 13.54
C GLY A 130 -0.19 9.25 13.08
N PRO A 131 -1.52 9.11 12.91
CA PRO A 131 -2.38 10.27 12.76
C PRO A 131 -2.26 11.15 14.01
N PRO A 132 -2.12 12.49 13.89
CA PRO A 132 -2.29 13.37 15.03
C PRO A 132 -3.64 13.03 15.65
N GLY A 133 -3.64 12.49 16.87
CA GLY A 133 -4.88 12.33 17.61
C GLY A 133 -5.58 13.66 17.58
N SER A 134 -6.89 13.67 17.30
CA SER A 134 -7.69 14.89 17.42
C SER A 134 -7.31 15.50 18.76
N ALA A 135 -6.73 16.70 18.74
CA ALA A 135 -6.55 17.45 19.96
C ALA A 135 -7.91 17.43 20.63
N GLN A 136 -8.02 16.77 21.79
CA GLN A 136 -9.22 16.92 22.61
C GLN A 136 -8.95 18.15 23.44
N ASP A 137 -9.15 19.30 22.80
CA ASP A 137 -9.59 20.51 23.48
C ASP A 137 -10.82 20.18 24.32
N ARG A 138 -10.60 19.88 25.60
CA ARG A 138 -11.56 20.15 26.67
C ARG A 138 -10.84 20.74 27.87
N GLU A 139 -10.40 21.97 27.67
CA GLU A 139 -10.55 23.03 28.67
C GLU A 139 -12.02 23.01 29.13
N GLY A 140 -12.32 22.44 30.30
CA GLY A 140 -13.69 22.42 30.82
C GLY A 140 -14.02 21.36 31.86
N GLU A 141 -13.09 20.98 32.74
CA GLU A 141 -13.44 20.10 33.87
C GLU A 141 -12.69 20.49 35.16
N ARG A 142 -12.72 21.78 35.47
CA ARG A 142 -12.51 22.37 36.81
C ARG A 142 -13.48 23.54 36.83
N ASP A 143 -14.64 23.44 37.47
CA ASP A 143 -14.89 24.21 38.70
C ASP A 143 -16.30 23.92 39.31
N VAL A 144 -16.85 22.70 39.23
CA VAL A 144 -18.28 22.48 39.60
C VAL A 144 -18.51 21.99 41.04
N TRP A 145 -17.50 21.56 41.82
CA TRP A 145 -17.76 21.04 43.19
C TRP A 145 -16.75 21.47 44.26
N GLY A 146 -16.73 22.78 44.60
CA GLY A 146 -15.90 23.30 45.69
C GLY A 146 -16.56 24.44 46.48
N ARG A 147 -17.06 24.08 47.68
CA ARG A 147 -17.60 24.93 48.78
C ARG A 147 -19.00 25.51 48.62
N GLU A 148 -19.97 24.83 49.24
CA GLU A 148 -20.93 25.55 50.08
C GLU A 148 -21.18 24.77 51.37
N GLY A 149 -20.62 25.29 52.46
CA GLY A 149 -20.76 24.75 53.80
C GLY A 149 -20.52 25.83 54.83
N GLY A 150 -21.61 26.28 55.47
CA GLY A 150 -21.57 26.82 56.83
C GLY A 150 -21.49 28.35 56.95
N GLY A 151 -22.62 28.98 57.28
CA GLY A 151 -22.66 30.39 57.68
C GLY A 151 -24.05 30.88 58.11
N ARG A 152 -24.62 30.26 59.14
CA ARG A 152 -25.85 30.73 59.78
C ARG A 152 -25.50 31.96 60.62
N HIS A 153 -26.07 33.12 60.29
CA HIS A 153 -26.09 34.28 61.20
C HIS A 153 -27.53 34.68 61.43
N ALA A 154 -27.93 34.54 62.69
CA ALA A 154 -29.15 35.06 63.26
C ALA A 154 -29.12 36.59 63.24
N LEU A 155 -30.26 37.21 62.95
CA LEU A 155 -30.96 38.23 63.73
C LEU A 155 -32.44 38.18 63.33
#